data_AF-A0A6I7Q875-F1
#
_entry.id   AF-A0A6I7Q875-F1
#
_cell.length_a   1.000
_cell.length_b   1.000
_cell.length_c   1.000
_cell.angle_alpha   90.00
_cell.angle_beta   90.00
_cell.angle_gamma   90.00
#
_symmetry.space_group_name_H-M   'P 1'
#
loop_
_entity.id
_entity.type
_entity.pdbx_description
1 polymer ?
#
loop_
_entity_poly.entity_id
_entity_poly.type
_entity_poly.pdbx_seq_one_letter_code
_entity_poly.pdbx_strand_id
1 'polypeptide(L)'
;MAAPGRLGGGRAMSLRCLAVHGGAYYQIEALEGRYAPHFTALARPEALPDLAHFDAVLVACRTPGFRLVPVAAALRGFLDRGGCVVAMGETRPDLWLPGARLTPEPTNWWWWLTPGAELGVRITAPGHPLLGRLRDRDLTWHLHGWFDPPPGATVLAA
;
A
#
# COMPACT_ATOMS: atom_id res chain seq x y z
N MET A 1 18.79 37.14 13.59
CA MET A 1 18.40 36.09 12.61
C MET A 1 19.03 34.79 13.08
N ALA A 2 18.27 33.95 13.79
CA ALA A 2 18.77 32.71 14.39
C ALA A 2 18.56 31.54 13.40
N ALA A 3 19.59 30.70 13.23
CA ALA A 3 19.52 29.52 12.38
C ALA A 3 18.49 28.51 12.93
N PRO A 4 17.72 27.81 12.08
CA PRO A 4 16.83 26.76 12.54
C PRO A 4 17.65 25.58 13.08
N GLY A 5 17.41 25.25 14.34
CA GLY A 5 18.05 24.15 15.05
C GLY A 5 17.77 22.81 14.38
N ARG A 6 18.80 21.97 14.30
CA ARG A 6 18.67 20.56 13.93
C ARG A 6 17.73 19.88 14.93
N LEU A 7 16.61 19.36 14.44
CA LEU A 7 15.79 18.42 15.18
C LEU A 7 16.67 17.22 15.57
N GLY A 8 16.74 16.97 16.88
CA GLY A 8 17.59 15.95 17.48
C GLY A 8 17.33 14.57 16.92
N GLY A 9 18.40 13.84 16.66
CA GLY A 9 18.38 12.43 16.27
C GLY A 9 17.94 11.54 17.42
N GLY A 10 16.63 11.48 17.66
CA GLY A 10 16.03 10.28 18.24
C GLY A 10 16.16 9.17 17.21
N ARG A 11 16.81 8.05 17.56
CA ARG A 11 16.80 6.84 16.74
C ARG A 11 15.34 6.45 16.55
N ALA A 12 14.78 6.72 15.37
CA ALA A 12 13.44 6.26 15.02
C ALA A 12 13.39 4.77 15.33
N MET A 13 12.42 4.35 16.14
CA MET A 13 12.19 2.92 16.37
C MET A 13 12.04 2.29 14.99
N SER A 14 12.85 1.27 14.71
CA SER A 14 12.80 0.57 13.43
C SER A 14 11.42 -0.06 13.31
N LEU A 15 10.59 0.46 12.40
CA LEU A 15 9.26 -0.07 12.13
C LEU A 15 9.37 -1.55 11.79
N ARG A 16 8.66 -2.40 12.53
CA ARG A 16 8.63 -3.84 12.28
C ARG A 16 7.58 -4.15 11.22
N CYS A 17 8.02 -4.21 9.97
CA CYS A 17 7.13 -4.38 8.82
C CYS A 17 7.15 -5.83 8.32
N LEU A 18 5.98 -6.45 8.21
CA LEU A 18 5.80 -7.74 7.51
C LEU A 18 5.39 -7.47 6.06
N ALA A 19 6.08 -8.07 5.09
CA ALA A 19 5.63 -8.11 3.70
C ALA A 19 4.95 -9.46 3.39
N VAL A 20 3.67 -9.41 3.03
CA VAL A 20 2.88 -10.55 2.53
C VAL A 20 2.86 -10.52 1.02
N HIS A 21 3.26 -11.60 0.35
CA HIS A 21 3.23 -11.67 -1.10
C HIS A 21 2.85 -13.06 -1.62
N GLY A 22 2.31 -13.12 -2.85
CA GLY A 22 1.86 -14.36 -3.49
C GLY A 22 2.99 -15.27 -4.00
N GLY A 23 4.22 -14.77 -4.07
CA GLY A 23 5.39 -15.50 -4.58
C GLY A 23 5.61 -15.34 -6.09
N ALA A 24 5.02 -14.34 -6.72
CA ALA A 24 5.32 -14.03 -8.12
C ALA A 24 6.76 -13.51 -8.27
N TYR A 25 7.38 -13.74 -9.43
CA TYR A 25 8.82 -13.44 -9.63
C TYR A 25 9.19 -11.97 -9.31
N TYR A 26 8.35 -11.01 -9.70
CA TYR A 26 8.59 -9.58 -9.43
C TYR A 26 8.40 -9.22 -7.95
N GLN A 27 7.57 -9.96 -7.22
CA GLN A 27 7.44 -9.79 -5.77
C GLN A 27 8.69 -10.34 -5.07
N ILE A 28 9.21 -11.47 -5.53
CA ILE A 28 10.45 -12.07 -4.99
C ILE A 28 11.62 -11.12 -5.26
N GLU A 29 11.83 -10.68 -6.51
CA GLU A 29 12.92 -9.76 -6.85
C GLU A 29 12.87 -8.47 -6.03
N ALA A 30 11.68 -7.89 -5.86
CA ALA A 30 11.52 -6.66 -5.11
C ALA A 30 11.68 -6.87 -3.59
N LEU A 31 10.92 -7.80 -3.01
CA LEU A 31 10.75 -7.91 -1.56
C LEU A 31 11.83 -8.77 -0.90
N GLU A 32 12.23 -9.87 -1.55
CA GLU A 32 13.33 -10.73 -1.09
C GLU A 32 14.70 -10.19 -1.56
N GLY A 33 14.71 -9.30 -2.56
CA GLY A 33 15.90 -8.64 -3.09
C GLY A 33 16.02 -7.17 -2.66
N ARG A 34 15.79 -6.25 -3.60
CA ARG A 34 16.15 -4.82 -3.47
C ARG A 34 15.63 -4.15 -2.20
N TYR A 35 14.42 -4.49 -1.78
CA TYR A 35 13.73 -3.85 -0.67
C TYR A 35 13.73 -4.71 0.61
N ALA A 36 14.39 -5.86 0.62
CA ALA A 36 14.48 -6.73 1.79
C ALA A 36 14.90 -6.00 3.09
N PRO A 37 15.84 -5.04 3.08
CA PRO A 37 16.23 -4.32 4.30
C PRO A 37 15.12 -3.49 4.97
N HIS A 38 13.99 -3.26 4.30
CA HIS A 38 12.85 -2.52 4.84
C HIS A 38 11.83 -3.41 5.57
N PHE A 39 11.98 -4.74 5.49
CA PHE A 39 11.05 -5.68 6.08
C PHE A 39 11.72 -6.48 7.19
N THR A 40 10.99 -6.65 8.29
CA THR A 40 11.40 -7.52 9.39
C THR A 40 11.18 -8.98 9.06
N ALA A 41 10.12 -9.28 8.32
CA ALA A 41 9.82 -10.62 7.85
C ALA A 41 9.03 -10.56 6.54
N LEU A 42 9.05 -11.69 5.84
CA LEU A 42 8.24 -11.92 4.66
C LEU A 42 7.43 -13.20 4.87
N ALA A 43 6.20 -13.22 4.36
CA ALA A 43 5.34 -14.40 4.44
C ALA A 43 4.52 -14.57 3.16
N ARG A 44 4.17 -15.83 2.86
CA ARG A 44 3.01 -16.12 2.01
C ARG A 44 1.74 -16.03 2.87
N PRO A 45 0.56 -15.73 2.31
CA PRO A 45 -0.67 -15.64 3.09
C PRO A 45 -0.94 -16.86 3.97
N GLU A 46 -0.65 -18.07 3.48
CA GLU A 46 -0.89 -19.33 4.21
C GLU A 46 0.10 -19.59 5.34
N ALA A 47 1.22 -18.87 5.34
CA ALA A 47 2.27 -18.95 6.35
C ALA A 47 2.32 -17.67 7.18
N LEU A 48 1.17 -16.99 7.34
CA LEU A 48 1.09 -15.75 8.10
C LEU A 48 1.48 -16.01 9.56
N PRO A 49 2.51 -15.31 10.10
CA PRO A 49 2.92 -15.49 11.49
C PRO A 49 1.94 -14.78 12.44
N ASP A 50 2.19 -14.93 13.74
CA ASP A 50 1.56 -14.04 14.73
C ASP A 50 1.94 -12.57 14.44
N LEU A 51 0.92 -11.73 14.32
CA LEU A 51 1.05 -10.32 13.97
C LEU A 51 1.36 -9.43 15.18
N ALA A 52 1.36 -9.95 16.41
CA ALA A 52 1.62 -9.18 17.63
C ALA A 52 3.00 -8.48 17.66
N HIS A 53 3.97 -8.99 16.89
CA HIS A 53 5.33 -8.44 16.84
C HIS A 53 5.57 -7.45 15.69
N PHE A 54 4.54 -7.10 14.92
CA PHE A 54 4.67 -6.18 13.80
C PHE A 54 3.93 -4.88 14.08
N ASP A 55 4.42 -3.80 13.47
CA ASP A 55 3.79 -2.47 13.54
C ASP A 55 3.00 -2.20 12.24
N ALA A 56 3.41 -2.83 11.13
CA ALA A 56 2.74 -2.75 9.85
C ALA A 56 2.78 -4.07 9.07
N VAL A 57 1.76 -4.30 8.26
CA VAL A 57 1.70 -5.38 7.27
C VAL A 57 1.48 -4.77 5.89
N LEU A 58 2.41 -5.00 4.97
CA LEU A 58 2.26 -4.67 3.56
C LEU A 58 1.78 -5.90 2.81
N VAL A 59 0.65 -5.81 2.13
CA VAL A 59 0.16 -6.84 1.20
C VAL A 59 0.56 -6.42 -0.21
N ALA A 60 1.51 -7.14 -0.79
CA ALA A 60 2.12 -6.79 -2.07
C ALA A 60 1.10 -6.79 -3.20
N CYS A 61 1.33 -5.89 -4.17
CA CYS A 61 0.50 -5.76 -5.37
C CYS A 61 0.33 -7.12 -6.04
N ARG A 62 -0.89 -7.42 -6.53
CA ARG A 62 -1.23 -8.69 -7.20
C ARG A 62 -1.11 -9.95 -6.33
N THR A 63 -1.09 -9.83 -5.00
CA THR A 63 -1.29 -11.00 -4.13
C THR A 63 -2.73 -11.50 -4.31
N PRO A 64 -2.96 -12.77 -4.69
CA PRO A 64 -4.30 -13.23 -5.05
C PRO A 64 -5.29 -13.12 -3.89
N GLY A 65 -6.41 -12.41 -4.10
CA GLY A 65 -7.41 -12.18 -3.06
C GLY A 65 -7.94 -13.46 -2.40
N PHE A 66 -8.14 -14.54 -3.17
CA PHE A 66 -8.60 -15.82 -2.62
C PHE A 66 -7.61 -16.46 -1.63
N ARG A 67 -6.32 -16.09 -1.68
CA ARG A 67 -5.30 -16.51 -0.72
C ARG A 67 -5.29 -15.64 0.54
N LEU A 68 -5.82 -14.42 0.45
CA LEU A 68 -5.94 -13.49 1.57
C LEU A 68 -7.21 -13.73 2.40
N VAL A 69 -8.30 -14.19 1.77
CA VAL A 69 -9.57 -14.50 2.45
C VAL A 69 -9.39 -15.43 3.67
N PRO A 70 -8.62 -16.54 3.60
CA PRO A 70 -8.40 -17.41 4.76
C PRO A 70 -7.73 -16.73 5.96
N VAL A 71 -6.98 -15.66 5.74
CA VAL A 71 -6.26 -14.93 6.80
C VAL A 71 -6.85 -13.55 7.10
N ALA A 72 -8.01 -13.22 6.52
CA ALA A 72 -8.68 -11.94 6.70
C ALA A 72 -8.97 -11.64 8.18
N ALA A 73 -9.36 -12.65 8.97
CA ALA A 73 -9.62 -12.51 10.39
C ALA A 73 -8.36 -12.10 11.19
N ALA A 74 -7.19 -12.63 10.84
CA ALA A 74 -5.93 -12.27 11.48
C ALA A 74 -5.54 -10.81 11.14
N LEU A 75 -5.68 -10.42 9.86
CA LEU A 75 -5.43 -9.05 9.41
C LEU A 75 -6.41 -8.05 10.05
N ARG A 76 -7.68 -8.44 10.21
CA ARG A 76 -8.66 -7.63 10.93
C ARG A 76 -8.32 -7.49 12.41
N GLY A 77 -8.00 -8.59 13.08
CA GLY A 77 -7.57 -8.54 14.48
C GLY A 77 -6.32 -7.69 14.69
N PHE A 78 -5.43 -7.63 13.70
CA PHE A 78 -4.27 -6.73 13.71
C PHE A 78 -4.68 -5.25 13.61
N LEU A 79 -5.59 -4.91 12.70
CA LEU A 79 -6.17 -3.56 12.59
C LEU A 79 -6.91 -3.14 13.87
N ASP A 80 -7.72 -4.03 14.45
CA ASP A 80 -8.52 -3.75 15.65
C ASP A 80 -7.64 -3.44 16.88
N ARG A 81 -6.36 -3.87 16.88
CA ARG A 81 -5.37 -3.55 17.91
C ARG A 81 -4.49 -2.33 17.58
N GLY A 82 -4.81 -1.59 16.51
CA GLY A 82 -4.09 -0.38 16.09
C GLY A 82 -2.93 -0.62 15.13
N GLY A 83 -2.80 -1.83 14.58
CA GLY A 83 -1.83 -2.13 13.52
C GLY A 83 -2.14 -1.43 12.20
N CYS A 84 -1.13 -1.25 11.34
CA CYS A 84 -1.28 -0.62 10.03
C CYS A 84 -1.24 -1.64 8.88
N VAL A 85 -2.27 -1.70 8.05
CA VAL A 85 -2.25 -2.53 6.83
C VAL A 85 -2.12 -1.65 5.59
N VAL A 86 -1.10 -1.93 4.78
CA VAL A 86 -0.91 -1.34 3.45
C VAL A 86 -1.35 -2.36 2.40
N ALA A 87 -2.58 -2.24 1.91
CA ALA A 87 -3.13 -3.07 0.85
C ALA A 87 -2.78 -2.46 -0.52
N MET A 88 -1.83 -3.05 -1.24
CA MET A 88 -1.46 -2.57 -2.57
C MET A 88 -2.50 -2.97 -3.63
N GLY A 89 -2.38 -2.40 -4.83
CA GLY A 89 -3.31 -2.66 -5.94
C GLY A 89 -3.47 -4.13 -6.31
N GLU A 90 -4.62 -4.47 -6.88
CA GLU A 90 -4.92 -5.82 -7.40
C GLU A 90 -4.83 -6.94 -6.33
N THR A 91 -5.11 -6.61 -5.06
CA THR A 91 -5.20 -7.57 -3.94
C THR A 91 -6.64 -7.95 -3.59
N ARG A 92 -7.63 -7.40 -4.31
CA ARG A 92 -9.07 -7.53 -4.04
C ARG A 92 -9.42 -7.26 -2.56
N PRO A 93 -9.08 -6.08 -2.01
CA PRO A 93 -9.35 -5.75 -0.61
C PRO A 93 -10.85 -5.76 -0.29
N ASP A 94 -11.73 -5.64 -1.30
CA ASP A 94 -13.18 -5.87 -1.17
C ASP A 94 -13.54 -7.25 -0.59
N LEU A 95 -12.65 -8.25 -0.72
CA LEU A 95 -12.90 -9.62 -0.25
C LEU A 95 -12.40 -9.89 1.17
N TRP A 96 -11.50 -9.07 1.71
CA TRP A 96 -10.78 -9.40 2.96
C TRP A 96 -10.54 -8.21 3.90
N LEU A 97 -10.70 -6.98 3.42
CA LEU A 97 -10.54 -5.76 4.21
C LEU A 97 -11.92 -5.11 4.44
N PRO A 98 -12.34 -4.90 5.70
CA PRO A 98 -13.65 -4.32 5.98
C PRO A 98 -13.73 -2.86 5.53
N GLY A 99 -14.87 -2.49 4.96
CA GLY A 99 -15.12 -1.14 4.47
C GLY A 99 -14.52 -0.83 3.10
N ALA A 100 -13.69 -1.73 2.53
CA ALA A 100 -13.22 -1.59 1.16
C ALA A 100 -14.35 -1.93 0.18
N ARG A 101 -14.69 -0.98 -0.69
CA ARG A 101 -15.64 -1.17 -1.80
C ARG A 101 -14.95 -0.76 -3.09
N LEU A 102 -14.78 -1.70 -4.00
CA LEU A 102 -14.11 -1.49 -5.28
C LEU A 102 -15.14 -1.42 -6.40
N THR A 103 -15.15 -0.33 -7.15
CA THR A 103 -15.83 -0.25 -8.44
C THR A 103 -14.80 -0.55 -9.53
N PRO A 104 -14.94 -1.67 -10.27
CA PRO A 104 -14.00 -2.02 -11.31
C PRO A 104 -14.19 -1.14 -12.55
N GLU A 105 -13.08 -0.85 -13.24
CA GLU A 105 -13.09 -0.19 -14.56
C GLU A 105 -12.22 -0.97 -15.54
N PRO A 106 -12.57 -0.98 -16.84
CA PRO A 106 -11.67 -1.46 -17.87
C PRO A 106 -10.35 -0.69 -17.84
N THR A 107 -9.25 -1.44 -17.74
CA THR A 107 -7.92 -0.83 -17.71
C THR A 107 -7.57 -0.22 -19.06
N ASN A 108 -7.23 1.07 -19.06
CA ASN A 108 -6.67 1.75 -20.22
C ASN A 108 -5.16 1.51 -20.30
N TRP A 109 -4.73 0.65 -21.22
CA TRP A 109 -3.34 0.25 -21.45
C TRP A 109 -2.59 1.10 -22.47
N TRP A 110 -3.18 2.19 -22.98
CA TRP A 110 -2.60 2.89 -24.13
C TRP A 110 -2.86 4.39 -24.13
N TRP A 111 -3.26 4.96 -22.99
CA TRP A 111 -3.51 6.40 -22.88
C TRP A 111 -2.29 7.22 -23.35
N TRP A 112 -1.07 6.76 -23.07
CA TRP A 112 0.16 7.46 -23.45
C TRP A 112 0.46 7.45 -24.95
N LEU A 113 -0.24 6.65 -25.76
CA LEU A 113 -0.08 6.66 -27.22
C LEU A 113 -0.73 7.90 -27.85
N THR A 114 -1.67 8.52 -27.16
CA THR A 114 -2.31 9.76 -27.62
C THR A 114 -1.50 10.96 -27.10
N PRO A 115 -0.92 11.79 -27.99
CA PRO A 115 -0.19 12.98 -27.56
C PRO A 115 -1.06 13.89 -26.68
N GLY A 116 -0.55 14.24 -25.49
CA GLY A 116 -1.25 15.10 -24.53
C GLY A 116 -2.37 14.42 -23.74
N ALA A 117 -2.60 13.11 -23.90
CA ALA A 117 -3.53 12.38 -23.05
C ALA A 117 -2.97 12.23 -21.63
N GLU A 118 -3.88 12.26 -20.66
CA GLU A 118 -3.56 12.10 -19.24
C GLU A 118 -4.57 11.15 -18.59
N LEU A 119 -4.12 10.43 -17.56
CA LEU A 119 -4.96 9.54 -16.76
C LEU A 119 -5.99 10.26 -15.88
N GLY A 120 -5.84 11.58 -15.70
CA GLY A 120 -6.74 12.39 -14.87
C GLY A 120 -6.45 12.36 -13.36
N VAL A 121 -5.57 11.47 -12.87
CA VAL A 121 -5.21 11.39 -11.45
C VAL A 121 -4.40 12.61 -11.01
N ARG A 122 -4.77 13.19 -9.87
CA ARG A 122 -4.14 14.36 -9.23
C ARG A 122 -3.88 14.13 -7.76
N ILE A 123 -2.87 14.80 -7.22
CA ILE A 123 -2.66 14.91 -5.78
C ILE A 123 -3.78 15.78 -5.18
N THR A 124 -4.55 15.20 -4.27
CA THR A 124 -5.64 15.90 -3.57
C THR A 124 -5.24 16.36 -2.17
N ALA A 125 -4.17 15.79 -1.61
CA ALA A 125 -3.67 16.10 -0.27
C ALA A 125 -2.17 16.46 -0.27
N PRO A 126 -1.74 17.58 -0.89
CA PRO A 126 -0.32 17.89 -1.10
C PRO A 126 0.49 18.10 0.20
N GLY A 127 -0.19 18.41 1.31
CA GLY A 127 0.45 18.52 2.63
C GLY A 127 0.73 17.17 3.30
N HIS A 128 0.25 16.05 2.74
CA HIS A 128 0.45 14.74 3.34
C HIS A 128 1.91 14.27 3.18
N PRO A 129 2.59 13.78 4.23
CA PRO A 129 4.01 13.41 4.16
C PRO A 129 4.36 12.37 3.08
N LEU A 130 3.44 11.45 2.77
CA LEU A 130 3.64 10.47 1.68
C LEU A 130 3.78 11.11 0.30
N LEU A 131 3.23 12.30 0.09
CA LEU A 131 3.22 12.99 -1.20
C LEU A 131 4.23 14.13 -1.29
N GLY A 132 4.95 14.44 -0.20
CA GLY A 132 5.80 15.63 -0.10
C GLY A 132 6.98 15.69 -1.10
N ARG A 133 7.25 14.61 -1.83
CA ARG A 133 8.25 14.55 -2.91
C ARG A 133 7.68 14.14 -4.27
N LEU A 134 6.36 13.99 -4.37
CA LEU A 134 5.67 13.56 -5.57
C LEU A 134 4.94 14.73 -6.23
N ARG A 135 4.73 14.61 -7.54
CA ARG A 135 3.92 15.51 -8.38
C ARG A 135 2.84 14.67 -9.08
N ASP A 136 1.84 15.31 -9.66
CA ASP A 136 0.77 14.60 -10.40
C ASP A 136 1.32 13.66 -11.48
N ARG A 137 2.41 14.07 -12.15
CA ARG A 137 3.10 13.24 -13.16
C ARG A 137 3.68 11.93 -12.61
N ASP A 138 3.95 11.86 -11.30
CA ASP A 138 4.51 10.67 -10.63
C ASP A 138 3.38 9.70 -10.25
N LEU A 139 2.12 10.13 -10.40
CA LEU A 139 0.91 9.34 -10.20
C LEU A 139 0.34 8.80 -11.53
N THR A 140 1.23 8.44 -12.47
CA THR A 140 0.85 7.78 -13.73
C THR A 140 0.89 6.25 -13.61
N TRP A 141 -0.22 5.63 -13.22
CA TRP A 141 -0.34 4.19 -12.98
C TRP A 141 -1.57 3.67 -13.73
N HIS A 142 -1.57 2.39 -14.11
CA HIS A 142 -2.77 1.76 -14.67
C HIS A 142 -3.87 1.70 -13.60
N LEU A 143 -5.04 2.25 -13.94
CA LEU A 143 -6.23 2.16 -13.10
C LEU A 143 -6.98 0.86 -13.41
N HIS A 144 -7.34 0.14 -12.35
CA HIS A 144 -8.16 -1.08 -12.42
C HIS A 144 -9.57 -0.87 -11.85
N GLY A 145 -9.89 0.38 -11.52
CA GLY A 145 -11.08 0.77 -10.77
C GLY A 145 -10.75 1.82 -9.72
N TRP A 146 -11.74 2.16 -8.90
CA TRP A 146 -11.61 3.09 -7.78
C TRP A 146 -12.32 2.56 -6.54
N PHE A 147 -11.93 3.09 -5.38
CA PHE A 147 -12.57 2.76 -4.12
C PHE A 147 -13.60 3.83 -3.73
N ASP A 148 -14.68 3.42 -3.08
CA ASP A 148 -15.53 4.35 -2.34
C ASP A 148 -14.86 4.65 -0.99
N PRO A 149 -14.32 5.86 -0.77
CA PRO A 149 -13.66 6.19 0.48
C PRO A 149 -14.70 6.20 1.63
N PRO A 150 -14.50 5.43 2.71
CA PRO A 150 -15.41 5.47 3.85
C PRO A 150 -15.32 6.81 4.59
N PRO A 151 -16.32 7.15 5.43
CA PRO A 151 -16.26 8.33 6.28
C PRO A 151 -14.96 8.37 7.10
N GLY A 152 -14.28 9.52 7.09
CA GLY A 152 -13.01 9.72 7.78
C GLY A 152 -11.76 9.28 7.00
N ALA A 153 -11.91 8.70 5.80
CA ALA A 153 -10.77 8.43 4.93
C ALA A 153 -10.22 9.72 4.32
N THR A 154 -8.89 9.83 4.27
CA THR A 154 -8.19 10.89 3.53
C THR A 154 -7.82 10.38 2.16
N VAL A 155 -8.47 10.89 1.12
CA VAL A 155 -8.08 10.62 -0.27
C VAL A 155 -6.80 11.41 -0.58
N LEU A 156 -5.73 10.69 -0.90
CA LEU A 156 -4.42 11.27 -1.19
C LEU A 156 -4.24 11.64 -2.67
N ALA A 157 -4.87 10.86 -3.55
CA ALA A 157 -4.93 11.10 -4.98
C ALA A 157 -6.24 10.57 -5.57
N ALA A 158 -6.79 11.29 -6.55
CA ALA A 158 -8.00 10.93 -7.30
C ALA A 158 -7.97 11.57 -8.70
#